data_AF-H0A9S4-F1
#
_entry.id   AF-H0A9S4-F1
#
_cell.length_a   1.000
_cell.length_b   1.000
_cell.length_c   1.000
_cell.angle_alpha   90.00
_cell.angle_beta   90.00
_cell.angle_gamma   90.00
#
_symmetry.space_group_name_H-M   'P 1'
#
loop_
_entity.id
_entity.type
_entity.pdbx_description
1 polymer ?
#
loop_
_entity_poly.entity_id
_entity_poly.type
_entity_poly.pdbx_seq_one_letter_code
_entity_poly.pdbx_strand_id
1 'polypeptide(L)' 'MKIYFATGNSGKVQHAQNILSDHEVQQLDIETVEPSVDSIKQIALSKVEQATEKSDLKDGELLIADDSGLFIEEL' A
#
# COMPACT_ATOMS: atom_id res chain seq x y z
N MET A 1 -9.10 -8.12 13.04
CA MET A 1 -9.20 -8.49 11.61
C MET A 1 -7.84 -8.31 10.99
N LYS A 2 -7.47 -9.14 10.02
CA LYS A 2 -6.16 -9.07 9.37
C LYS A 2 -6.23 -8.17 8.14
N ILE A 3 -5.26 -7.28 7.98
CA ILE A 3 -5.13 -6.35 6.86
C ILE A 3 -3.74 -6.55 6.27
N TYR A 4 -3.67 -6.87 4.98
CA TYR A 4 -2.42 -6.93 4.24
C TYR A 4 -2.09 -5.56 3.68
N PHE A 5 -0.87 -5.08 3.94
CA PHE A 5 -0.40 -3.80 3.43
C PHE A 5 0.70 -4.03 2.39
N ALA A 6 0.36 -3.79 1.11
CA ALA A 6 1.30 -3.82 0.00
C ALA A 6 2.33 -2.69 0.11
N THR A 7 3.46 -2.96 0.75
CA THR A 7 4.55 -2.02 0.90
C THR A 7 5.87 -2.73 1.23
N GLY A 8 6.97 -2.25 0.65
CA GLY A 8 8.32 -2.62 1.06
C GLY A 8 8.84 -1.81 2.27
N ASN A 9 8.08 -0.83 2.76
CA ASN A 9 8.51 0.06 3.85
C ASN A 9 7.93 -0.40 5.20
N SER A 10 8.77 -1.05 6.01
CA SER A 10 8.38 -1.51 7.35
C SER A 10 7.97 -0.39 8.32
N GLY A 11 8.49 0.82 8.12
CA GLY A 11 8.07 2.01 8.87
C GLY A 11 6.61 2.39 8.60
N LYS A 12 6.13 2.25 7.35
CA LYS A 12 4.71 2.43 7.02
C LYS A 12 3.84 1.38 7.69
N VAL A 13 4.30 0.14 7.75
CA VAL A 13 3.59 -0.95 8.44
C VAL A 13 3.47 -0.66 9.94
N GLN A 14 4.56 -0.25 10.59
CA GLN A 14 4.54 0.11 12.01
C GLN A 14 3.59 1.29 12.29
N HIS A 15 3.63 2.31 11.43
CA HIS A 15 2.71 3.45 11.55
C HIS A 15 1.24 3.03 11.37
N ALA A 16 0.94 2.23 10.35
CA ALA A 16 -0.39 1.70 10.10
C ALA A 16 -0.88 0.82 11.26
N GLN A 17 -0.02 -0.03 11.83
CA GLN A 17 -0.34 -0.87 12.99
C GLN A 17 -0.69 -0.05 14.22
N ASN A 18 -0.06 1.12 14.41
CA ASN A 18 -0.38 2.02 15.52
C ASN A 18 -1.75 2.71 15.32
N ILE A 19 -2.10 3.08 14.08
CA ILE A 19 -3.38 3.71 13.75
C ILE A 19 -4.52 2.69 13.82
N LEU A 20 -4.29 1.50 13.26
CA LEU A 20 -5.23 0.39 13.16
C LEU A 20 -5.00 -0.59 14.31
N SER A 21 -4.89 -0.10 15.55
CA SER A 21 -4.48 -0.88 16.73
C SER A 21 -5.37 -2.08 17.03
N ASP A 22 -6.64 -2.03 16.61
CA ASP A 22 -7.61 -3.12 16.80
C ASP A 22 -7.55 -4.18 15.69
N HIS A 23 -6.61 -4.04 14.76
CA HIS A 23 -6.40 -4.91 13.62
C HIS A 23 -4.94 -5.39 13.55
N GLU A 24 -4.73 -6.51 12.88
CA GLU A 24 -3.38 -7.03 12.62
C GLU A 24 -2.97 -6.57 11.23
N VAL A 25 -1.98 -5.69 11.14
CA VAL A 25 -1.44 -5.19 9.88
C VAL A 25 -0.22 -6.04 9.51
N GLN A 26 -0.37 -6.88 8.48
CA GLN A 26 0.71 -7.70 7.96
C GLN A 26 1.31 -7.04 6.72
N GLN A 27 2.64 -6.94 6.68
CA GLN A 27 3.34 -6.51 5.49
C GLN A 27 3.16 -7.53 4.36
N LEU A 28 2.78 -7.04 3.19
CA LEU A 28 2.81 -7.77 1.94
C LEU A 28 3.92 -7.15 1.07
N ASP A 29 5.09 -7.76 1.13
CA ASP A 29 6.27 -7.29 0.42
C ASP A 29 6.30 -7.89 -1.00
N ILE A 30 5.80 -7.13 -1.96
CA ILE A 30 5.72 -7.52 -3.36
C ILE A 30 6.30 -6.38 -4.20
N GLU A 31 7.10 -6.76 -5.19
CA GLU A 31 7.64 -5.81 -6.16
C GLU A 31 6.53 -5.25 -7.06
N THR A 32 6.32 -3.94 -7.02
CA THR A 32 5.37 -3.20 -7.88
C THR A 32 6.11 -2.15 -8.69
N VAL A 33 5.69 -1.93 -9.93
CA VAL A 33 6.21 -0.86 -10.78
C VAL A 33 5.39 0.39 -10.54
N GLU A 34 6.05 1.50 -10.20
CA GLU A 34 5.38 2.79 -10.04
C GLU A 34 5.19 3.46 -11.41
N PRO A 35 3.95 3.75 -11.82
CA PRO A 35 3.70 4.40 -13.11
C PRO A 35 4.20 5.85 -13.09
N SER A 36 4.79 6.31 -14.20
CA SER A 36 5.22 7.70 -14.36
C SER A 36 4.02 8.62 -14.66
N VAL A 37 3.26 8.95 -13.62
CA VAL A 37 2.11 9.87 -13.66
C VAL A 37 2.13 10.79 -12.44
N ASP A 38 1.63 12.01 -12.58
CA ASP A 38 1.67 13.00 -11.49
C ASP A 38 0.63 12.71 -10.38
N SER A 39 -0.33 11.83 -10.66
CA SER A 39 -1.41 11.52 -9.73
C SER A 39 -1.02 10.41 -8.75
N ILE A 40 -0.75 10.79 -7.49
CA ILE A 40 -0.58 9.85 -6.37
C ILE A 40 -1.71 8.84 -6.29
N LYS A 41 -2.95 9.27 -6.57
CA LYS A 41 -4.11 8.38 -6.57
C LYS A 41 -3.95 7.26 -7.60
N GLN A 42 -3.49 7.59 -8.81
CA GLN A 42 -3.26 6.58 -9.85
C GLN A 42 -2.11 5.66 -9.50
N ILE A 43 -1.06 6.19 -8.88
CA ILE A 43 0.06 5.38 -8.37
C ILE A 43 -0.43 4.38 -7.32
N ALA A 44 -1.17 4.84 -6.31
CA ALA A 44 -1.70 3.99 -5.24
C ALA A 44 -2.65 2.91 -5.78
N LEU A 45 -3.53 3.27 -6.72
CA LEU A 45 -4.43 2.30 -7.38
C LEU A 45 -3.65 1.22 -8.13
N SER A 46 -2.66 1.62 -8.94
CA SER A 46 -1.80 0.68 -9.67
C SER A 46 -1.05 -0.27 -8.72
N LYS A 47 -0.62 0.22 -7.56
CA LYS A 47 0.02 -0.60 -6.52
C LYS A 47 -0.92 -1.66 -5.96
N VAL A 48 -2.20 -1.32 -5.69
CA VAL A 48 -3.21 -2.29 -5.24
C VAL A 48 -3.49 -3.32 -6.34
N GLU A 49 -3.67 -2.89 -7.59
CA GLU A 49 -3.93 -3.77 -8.74
C GLU A 49 -2.79 -4.79 -8.89
N GLN A 50 -1.54 -4.31 -8.95
CA GLN A 50 -0.38 -5.18 -9.07
C GLN A 50 -0.19 -6.11 -7.87
N ALA A 51 -0.42 -5.63 -6.65
CA ALA A 51 -0.34 -6.47 -5.45
C ALA A 51 -1.42 -7.55 -5.46
N THR A 52 -2.64 -7.23 -5.91
CA THR A 52 -3.73 -8.20 -6.06
C THR A 52 -3.34 -9.29 -7.05
N GLU A 53 -2.85 -8.91 -8.24
CA GLU A 53 -2.46 -9.84 -9.30
C GLU A 53 -1.28 -10.75 -8.95
N LYS A 54 -0.32 -10.24 -8.16
CA LYS A 54 0.92 -10.95 -7.82
C LYS A 54 0.87 -11.69 -6.49
N SER A 55 -0.13 -11.43 -5.65
CA SER A 55 -0.23 -12.06 -4.33
C SER A 55 -1.00 -13.39 -4.38
N ASP A 56 -0.70 -14.26 -3.41
CA ASP A 56 -1.49 -15.47 -3.15
C ASP A 56 -2.68 -15.20 -2.19
N LEU A 57 -3.13 -13.95 -2.10
CA LEU A 57 -4.27 -13.59 -1.25
C LEU A 57 -5.55 -14.22 -1.77
N LYS A 58 -6.41 -14.62 -0.85
CA LYS A 58 -7.71 -15.24 -1.13
C LYS A 58 -8.81 -14.19 -1.17
N ASP A 59 -9.88 -14.50 -1.89
CA ASP A 59 -11.10 -13.69 -1.90
C ASP A 59 -11.59 -13.40 -0.47
N GLY A 60 -11.87 -12.13 -0.20
CA GLY A 60 -12.32 -11.65 1.11
C GLY A 60 -11.20 -11.23 2.06
N GLU A 61 -9.92 -11.45 1.71
CA GLU A 61 -8.81 -10.83 2.44
C GLU A 61 -8.72 -9.34 2.12
N LEU A 62 -8.43 -8.53 3.13
CA LEU A 62 -8.33 -7.07 2.99
C LEU A 62 -6.91 -6.69 2.61
N LEU A 63 -6.78 -6.01 1.47
CA LEU A 63 -5.54 -5.47 0.95
C LEU A 63 -5.61 -3.94 0.91
N ILE A 64 -4.57 -3.29 1.41
CA ILE A 64 -4.37 -1.84 1.31
C ILE A 64 -3.02 -1.54 0.66
N ALA A 65 -2.93 -0.41 -0.02
CA ALA A 65 -1.67 0.20 -0.42
C ALA A 65 -1.76 1.71 -0.16
N ASP A 66 -0.61 2.35 -0.07
CA ASP A 66 -0.49 3.77 0.20
C ASP A 66 0.63 4.37 -0.66
N ASP A 67 0.41 5.61 -1.09
CA ASP A 67 1.43 6.41 -1.75
C ASP A 67 1.35 7.88 -1.30
N SER A 68 2.51 8.52 -1.20
CA SER A 68 2.69 9.79 -0.52
C SER A 68 3.78 10.60 -1.20
N GLY A 69 3.52 11.87 -1.46
CA GLY A 69 4.47 12.79 -2.07
C GLY A 69 4.47 14.15 -1.38
N LEU A 70 5.57 14.87 -1.55
CA LEU A 70 5.72 16.26 -1.12
C LEU A 70 5.48 17.15 -2.34
N PHE A 71 4.46 18.00 -2.27
CA PHE A 71 4.14 18.97 -3.31
C PHE A 71 4.46 20.37 -2.80
N ILE A 72 5.23 21.11 -3.60
CA ILE A 72 5.58 22.50 -3.34
C ILE A 72 5.06 23.28 -4.54
N GLU A 73 4.10 24.19 -4.33
CA GLU A 73 3.39 24.88 -5.43
C GLU A 73 4.32 25.68 -6.36
N GLU A 74 5.49 26.08 -5.85
CA GLU A 74 6.51 26.86 -6.57
C GLU A 74 7.52 25.98 -7.36
N LEU A 75 7.40 24.64 -7.31
CA LEU A 75 8.25 23.67 -8.00
C LEU A 75 7.43 22.81 -8.97
#